data_AF-A0A3C1CIF7-F1
#
_entry.id   AF-A0A3C1CIF7-F1
#
_cell.length_a   1.000
_cell.length_b   1.000
_cell.length_c   1.000
_cell.angle_alpha   90.00
_cell.angle_beta   90.00
_cell.angle_gamma   90.00
#
_symmetry.space_group_name_H-M   'P 1'
#
loop_
_entity.id
_entity.type
_entity.pdbx_description
1 polymer ?
#
loop_
_entity_poly.entity_id
_entity_poly.type
_entity_poly.pdbx_seq_one_letter_code
_entity_poly.pdbx_strand_id
1 'polypeptide(L)'
;AGGMPIDPVVLLDGCNTLYLCAPAHEQRRLRPLFTALATEVLDAAFARAARRGRPLDPPLLVVLDEAANVAPLAELDALASTAAGHGVQLVTVWQDLAQLTARYGARAGSVVNNHRVKLFLSGIADPATLEHASTLIGDTEQRQRTTTFDGRGGRSTSEGPVYRRLAPSDVLRRLPPGTAVAISGHLPPVRFRLRPWWRCCTLRARATGDAVPKRH
;
A
#
# COMPACT_ATOMS: atom_id res chain seq x y z
N ALA A 1 6.54 -30.29 22.45
CA ALA A 1 7.66 -29.92 21.57
C ALA A 1 8.16 -28.55 22.01
N GLY A 2 9.40 -28.46 22.48
CA GLY A 2 9.99 -27.18 22.89
C GLY A 2 10.17 -26.30 21.67
N GLY A 3 9.36 -25.24 21.55
CA GLY A 3 9.53 -24.24 20.51
C GLY A 3 10.87 -23.54 20.75
N MET A 4 11.71 -23.46 19.70
CA MET A 4 12.85 -22.56 19.73
C MET A 4 12.29 -21.13 19.84
N PRO A 5 12.69 -20.33 20.85
CA PRO A 5 12.27 -18.95 20.92
C PRO A 5 12.71 -18.22 19.64
N ILE A 6 11.83 -17.37 19.11
CA ILE A 6 12.17 -16.53 17.96
C ILE A 6 13.24 -15.54 18.43
N ASP A 7 14.43 -15.60 17.84
CA ASP A 7 15.51 -14.64 18.09
C ASP A 7 15.59 -13.65 16.91
N PRO A 8 15.24 -12.38 17.12
CA PRO A 8 15.35 -11.33 16.11
C PRO A 8 16.77 -11.18 15.55
N VAL A 9 17.81 -11.42 16.35
CA VAL A 9 19.20 -11.31 15.90
C VAL A 9 19.49 -12.38 14.85
N VAL A 10 19.07 -13.62 15.11
CA VAL A 10 19.21 -14.73 14.16
C VAL A 10 18.37 -14.48 12.91
N LEU A 11 17.14 -13.98 13.06
CA LEU A 11 16.29 -13.60 11.93
C LEU A 11 16.99 -12.57 11.02
N LEU A 12 17.68 -11.58 11.60
CA LEU A 12 18.36 -10.50 10.89
C LEU A 12 19.77 -10.85 10.39
N ASP A 13 20.26 -12.06 10.64
CA ASP A 13 21.63 -12.48 10.27
C ASP A 13 21.76 -13.22 8.94
N GLY A 14 20.67 -13.31 8.18
CA GLY A 14 20.66 -13.94 6.87
C GLY A 14 19.41 -13.63 6.07
N CYS A 15 19.17 -14.41 5.01
CA CYS A 15 17.96 -14.34 4.19
C CYS A 15 16.82 -15.16 4.83
N ASN A 16 16.48 -14.83 6.07
CA ASN A 16 15.44 -15.52 6.82
C ASN A 16 14.08 -14.82 6.63
N THR A 17 12.98 -15.55 6.87
CA THR A 17 11.63 -14.99 6.80
C THR A 17 10.80 -15.48 7.97
N LEU A 18 10.15 -14.55 8.67
CA LEU A 18 9.19 -14.83 9.72
C LEU A 18 7.78 -14.65 9.17
N TYR A 19 6.98 -15.73 9.21
CA TYR A 19 5.56 -15.69 8.89
C TYR A 19 4.75 -15.76 10.17
N LEU A 20 3.94 -14.73 10.43
CA LEU A 20 2.99 -14.70 11.52
C LEU A 20 1.61 -15.06 10.97
N CYS A 21 1.22 -16.32 11.09
CA CYS A 21 -0.04 -16.83 10.54
C CYS A 21 -0.93 -17.36 11.66
N ALA A 22 -2.20 -16.95 11.63
CA ALA A 22 -3.25 -17.52 12.47
C ALA A 22 -4.53 -17.71 11.66
N PRO A 23 -5.30 -18.78 11.92
CA PRO A 23 -6.67 -18.89 11.43
C PRO A 23 -7.49 -17.64 11.80
N ALA A 24 -8.39 -17.21 10.92
CA ALA A 24 -9.17 -15.98 11.10
C ALA A 24 -9.88 -15.89 12.47
N HIS A 25 -10.37 -17.02 12.99
CA HIS A 25 -11.05 -17.08 14.29
C HIS A 25 -10.10 -16.91 15.50
N GLU A 26 -8.80 -17.15 15.34
CA GLU A 26 -7.79 -16.98 16.40
C GLU A 26 -7.05 -15.64 16.34
N GLN A 27 -7.09 -14.94 15.20
CA GLN A 27 -6.36 -13.69 14.98
C GLN A 27 -6.60 -12.67 16.10
N ARG A 28 -7.86 -12.49 16.54
CA ARG A 28 -8.19 -11.56 17.63
C ARG A 28 -7.48 -11.93 18.94
N ARG A 29 -7.36 -13.22 19.23
CA ARG A 29 -6.71 -13.75 20.45
C ARG A 29 -5.19 -13.64 20.36
N LEU A 30 -4.62 -13.92 19.19
CA LEU A 30 -3.17 -13.91 18.96
C LEU A 30 -2.61 -12.53 18.61
N ARG A 31 -3.46 -11.54 18.32
CA ARG A 31 -3.06 -10.17 17.97
C ARG A 31 -2.03 -9.56 18.93
N PRO A 32 -2.16 -9.62 20.27
CA PRO A 32 -1.13 -9.07 21.16
C PRO A 32 0.25 -9.74 20.98
N LEU A 33 0.26 -11.05 20.73
CA LEU A 33 1.49 -11.80 20.47
C LEU A 33 2.11 -11.40 19.13
N PHE A 34 1.30 -11.25 18.08
CA PHE A 34 1.78 -10.81 16.77
C PHE A 34 2.31 -9.38 16.81
N THR A 35 1.63 -8.48 17.51
CA THR A 35 2.12 -7.12 17.75
C THR A 35 3.45 -7.16 18.51
N ALA A 36 3.56 -7.94 19.59
CA ALA A 36 4.79 -8.02 20.37
C ALA A 36 5.97 -8.53 19.53
N LEU A 37 5.78 -9.63 18.79
CA LEU A 37 6.83 -10.21 17.93
C LEU A 37 7.24 -9.25 16.80
N ALA A 38 6.27 -8.59 16.16
CA ALA A 38 6.55 -7.63 15.11
C ALA A 38 7.34 -6.43 15.65
N THR A 39 6.95 -5.89 16.81
CA THR A 39 7.67 -4.82 17.50
C THR A 39 9.09 -5.25 17.86
N GLU A 40 9.27 -6.45 18.43
CA GLU A 40 10.58 -6.96 18.84
C GLU A 40 11.55 -7.07 17.63
N VAL A 41 11.06 -7.57 16.50
CA VAL A 41 11.85 -7.66 15.26
C VAL A 41 12.20 -6.26 14.71
N LEU A 42 11.26 -5.33 14.74
CA LEU A 42 11.48 -3.95 14.29
C LEU A 42 12.50 -3.22 15.18
N ASP A 43 12.40 -3.37 16.50
CA ASP A 43 13.32 -2.76 17.45
C ASP A 43 14.73 -3.33 17.27
N ALA A 44 14.87 -4.64 17.09
CA ALA A 44 16.15 -5.29 16.80
C ALA A 44 16.74 -4.82 15.47
N ALA A 45 15.91 -4.61 14.45
CA ALA A 45 16.30 -4.08 13.15
C ALA A 45 16.86 -2.65 13.27
N PHE A 46 16.14 -1.78 13.98
CA PHE A 46 16.56 -0.40 14.23
C PHE A 46 17.83 -0.32 15.07
N ALA A 47 17.93 -1.12 16.13
CA ALA A 47 19.13 -1.20 16.95
C ALA A 47 20.35 -1.72 16.14
N ARG A 48 20.15 -2.67 15.22
CA ARG A 48 21.23 -3.16 14.33
C ARG A 48 21.68 -2.08 13.35
N ALA A 49 20.76 -1.36 12.72
CA ALA A 49 21.07 -0.25 11.82
C ALA A 49 21.81 0.89 12.56
N ALA A 50 21.31 1.29 13.73
CA ALA A 50 21.92 2.33 14.56
C ALA A 50 23.34 1.95 15.01
N ARG A 51 23.55 0.72 15.51
CA ARG A 51 24.89 0.23 15.92
C ARG A 51 25.88 0.20 14.76
N ARG A 52 25.42 -0.09 13.54
CA ARG A 52 26.27 -0.12 12.34
C ARG A 52 26.48 1.25 11.71
N GLY A 53 25.71 2.27 12.12
CA GLY A 53 25.74 3.60 11.51
C GLY A 53 25.29 3.61 10.04
N ARG A 54 24.58 2.57 9.58
CA ARG A 54 24.11 2.44 8.20
C ARG A 54 22.80 1.64 8.15
N PRO A 55 21.97 1.83 7.09
CA PRO A 55 20.78 1.02 6.87
C PRO A 55 21.07 -0.48 6.84
N LEU A 56 20.06 -1.30 7.15
CA LEU A 56 20.14 -2.74 6.95
C LEU A 56 20.44 -3.07 5.49
N ASP A 57 21.39 -4.00 5.30
CA ASP A 57 21.75 -4.56 4.01
C ASP A 57 22.00 -6.07 4.21
N PRO A 58 21.14 -6.96 3.67
CA PRO A 58 19.95 -6.66 2.86
C PRO A 58 18.83 -5.95 3.66
N PRO A 59 17.91 -5.22 3.00
CA PRO A 59 16.80 -4.55 3.68
C PRO A 59 15.77 -5.54 4.25
N LEU A 60 15.19 -5.20 5.40
CA LEU A 60 14.09 -5.97 6.00
C LEU A 60 12.76 -5.56 5.36
N LEU A 61 12.05 -6.51 4.75
CA LEU A 61 10.69 -6.31 4.27
C LEU A 61 9.68 -6.68 5.36
N VAL A 62 8.83 -5.71 5.74
CA VAL A 62 7.72 -5.91 6.68
C VAL A 62 6.41 -5.72 5.93
N VAL A 63 5.61 -6.79 5.84
CA VAL A 63 4.30 -6.79 5.17
C VAL A 63 3.21 -7.02 6.20
N LEU A 64 2.30 -6.06 6.34
CA LEU A 64 1.11 -6.12 7.18
C LEU A 64 -0.11 -6.17 6.26
N ASP A 65 -0.61 -7.38 5.97
CA ASP A 65 -1.71 -7.67 5.03
C ASP A 65 -3.07 -7.16 5.51
N GLU A 66 -3.26 -7.03 6.82
CA GLU A 66 -4.35 -6.28 7.43
C GLU A 66 -3.84 -5.54 8.67
N ALA A 67 -3.20 -4.40 8.43
CA ALA A 67 -2.49 -3.66 9.47
C ALA A 67 -3.39 -3.19 10.63
N ALA A 68 -4.70 -3.05 10.41
CA ALA A 68 -5.65 -2.75 11.48
C ALA A 68 -5.88 -3.92 12.46
N ASN A 69 -5.78 -5.17 11.97
CA ASN A 69 -6.27 -6.34 12.68
C ASN A 69 -5.15 -7.30 13.11
N VAL A 70 -4.16 -7.55 12.26
CA VAL A 70 -3.16 -8.62 12.48
C VAL A 70 -2.10 -8.20 13.50
N ALA A 71 -1.48 -7.04 13.29
CA ALA A 71 -0.46 -6.51 14.20
C ALA A 71 -0.54 -4.98 14.20
N PRO A 72 -1.50 -4.39 14.93
CA PRO A 72 -1.68 -2.95 14.88
C PRO A 72 -0.64 -2.23 15.73
N LEU A 73 0.47 -1.89 15.09
CA LEU A 73 1.58 -1.16 15.69
C LEU A 73 1.11 0.22 16.16
N ALA A 74 1.35 0.55 17.43
CA ALA A 74 0.80 1.74 18.08
C ALA A 74 1.30 3.05 17.43
N GLU A 75 2.57 3.08 17.01
CA GLU A 75 3.27 4.24 16.45
C GLU A 75 3.58 4.05 14.96
N LEU A 76 2.62 3.52 14.21
CA LEU A 76 2.81 3.22 12.80
C LEU A 76 3.20 4.45 11.96
N ASP A 77 2.75 5.65 12.35
CA ASP A 77 3.12 6.90 11.71
C ASP A 77 4.62 7.21 11.89
N ALA A 78 5.14 7.07 13.11
CA ALA A 78 6.57 7.23 13.41
C ALA A 78 7.41 6.12 12.76
N LEU A 79 6.88 4.90 12.70
CA LEU A 79 7.51 3.80 11.99
C LEU A 79 7.61 4.10 10.49
N ALA A 80 6.53 4.57 9.87
CA ALA A 80 6.49 4.84 8.44
C ALA A 80 7.42 6.00 8.02
N SER A 81 7.64 7.01 8.86
CA SER A 81 8.65 8.06 8.61
C SER A 81 10.08 7.54 8.84
N THR A 82 10.21 6.67 9.84
CA THR A 82 11.35 5.90 10.31
C THR A 82 12.08 5.00 9.31
N ALA A 83 11.28 4.04 8.83
CA ALA A 83 11.70 2.71 8.45
C ALA A 83 12.73 2.71 7.31
N ALA A 84 12.50 3.56 6.30
CA ALA A 84 13.35 3.62 5.13
C ALA A 84 14.80 4.01 5.47
N GLY A 85 15.00 4.90 6.46
CA GLY A 85 16.33 5.31 6.92
C GLY A 85 17.12 4.19 7.60
N HIS A 86 16.43 3.20 8.15
CA HIS A 86 17.03 2.03 8.79
C HIS A 86 17.13 0.81 7.86
N GLY A 87 16.76 0.93 6.59
CA GLY A 87 16.74 -0.20 5.66
C GLY A 87 15.56 -1.14 5.88
N VAL A 88 14.45 -0.64 6.43
CA VAL A 88 13.20 -1.37 6.56
C VAL A 88 12.23 -0.88 5.48
N GLN A 89 11.75 -1.81 4.65
CA GLN A 89 10.69 -1.57 3.68
C GLN A 89 9.35 -1.97 4.31
N LEU A 90 8.54 -0.98 4.64
CA LEU A 90 7.21 -1.17 5.22
C LEU A 90 6.12 -1.21 4.14
N VAL A 91 5.31 -2.26 4.13
CA VAL A 91 4.12 -2.41 3.29
C VAL A 91 2.93 -2.65 4.20
N THR A 92 1.96 -1.74 4.18
CA THR A 92 0.71 -1.89 4.92
C THR A 92 -0.47 -1.95 3.96
N VAL A 93 -1.41 -2.84 4.24
CA VAL A 93 -2.64 -3.01 3.48
C VAL A 93 -3.83 -2.64 4.37
N TRP A 94 -4.72 -1.84 3.79
CA TRP A 94 -5.90 -1.26 4.43
C TRP A 94 -7.11 -1.50 3.54
N GLN A 95 -8.27 -1.72 4.14
CA GLN A 95 -9.53 -1.84 3.38
C GLN A 95 -9.95 -0.48 2.84
N ASP A 96 -9.86 0.56 3.68
CA ASP A 96 -10.18 1.94 3.35
C ASP A 96 -9.57 2.92 4.38
N LEU A 97 -9.73 4.22 4.11
CA LEU A 97 -9.31 5.29 5.03
C LEU A 97 -10.15 5.36 6.31
N ALA A 98 -11.40 4.86 6.30
CA ALA A 98 -12.25 4.85 7.49
C ALA A 98 -11.69 3.90 8.55
N GLN A 99 -11.23 2.72 8.15
CA GLN A 99 -10.54 1.73 9.00
C GLN A 99 -9.26 2.33 9.59
N LEU A 100 -8.46 3.02 8.78
CA LEU A 100 -7.25 3.68 9.23
C LEU A 100 -7.55 4.79 10.25
N THR A 101 -8.56 5.62 9.97
CA THR A 101 -9.02 6.71 10.85
C THR A 101 -9.56 6.17 12.17
N ALA A 102 -10.37 5.11 12.14
CA ALA A 102 -10.87 4.44 13.34
C ALA A 102 -9.73 3.92 14.22
N ARG A 103 -8.59 3.53 13.61
CA ARG A 103 -7.45 2.99 14.34
C ARG A 103 -6.49 4.04 14.89
N TYR A 104 -6.16 5.06 14.09
CA TYR A 104 -5.09 6.03 14.41
C TYR A 104 -5.60 7.44 14.71
N GLY A 105 -6.90 7.69 14.57
CA GLY A 105 -7.52 9.00 14.79
C GLY A 105 -6.80 10.09 14.00
N ALA A 106 -6.39 11.16 14.70
CA ALA A 106 -5.68 12.29 14.11
C ALA A 106 -4.37 11.91 13.37
N ARG A 107 -3.74 10.77 13.71
CA ARG A 107 -2.47 10.32 13.08
C ARG A 107 -2.67 9.57 11.77
N ALA A 108 -3.90 9.23 11.39
CA ALA A 108 -4.18 8.47 10.17
C ALA A 108 -3.63 9.15 8.92
N GLY A 109 -3.78 10.47 8.81
CA GLY A 109 -3.19 11.26 7.71
C GLY A 109 -1.68 11.12 7.64
N SER A 110 -0.99 11.15 8.79
CA SER A 110 0.46 10.96 8.87
C SER A 110 0.88 9.56 8.41
N VAL A 111 0.14 8.52 8.80
CA VAL A 111 0.39 7.15 8.31
C VAL A 111 0.34 7.10 6.78
N VAL A 112 -0.73 7.63 6.17
CA VAL A 112 -0.88 7.66 4.70
C VAL A 112 0.23 8.48 4.04
N ASN A 113 0.54 9.65 4.58
CA ASN A 113 1.53 10.56 4.00
C ASN A 113 2.95 9.98 4.04
N ASN A 114 3.30 9.29 5.13
CA ASN A 114 4.61 8.67 5.30
C ASN A 114 4.81 7.45 4.37
N HIS A 115 3.74 6.84 3.85
CA HIS A 115 3.84 5.85 2.79
C HIS A 115 4.07 6.53 1.43
N ARG A 116 5.34 6.53 0.98
CA ARG A 116 5.75 7.18 -0.28
C ARG A 116 5.01 6.67 -1.52
N VAL A 117 4.70 5.37 -1.55
CA VAL A 117 3.95 4.72 -2.63
C VAL A 117 2.59 4.33 -2.11
N LYS A 118 1.54 4.66 -2.88
CA LYS A 118 0.15 4.34 -2.59
C LYS A 118 -0.43 3.54 -3.74
N LEU A 119 -1.04 2.40 -3.44
CA LEU A 119 -1.70 1.54 -4.42
C LEU A 119 -3.19 1.50 -4.12
N PHE A 120 -4.00 1.96 -5.07
CA PHE A 120 -5.45 1.88 -5.02
C PHE A 120 -5.92 0.73 -5.92
N LEU A 121 -6.51 -0.30 -5.32
CA LEU A 121 -6.99 -1.50 -6.00
C LEU A 121 -8.42 -1.30 -6.52
N SER A 122 -8.85 -2.11 -7.49
CA SER A 122 -10.25 -2.16 -7.91
C SER A 122 -11.18 -2.59 -6.76
N GLY A 123 -12.42 -2.09 -6.76
CA GLY A 123 -13.46 -2.53 -5.81
C GLY A 123 -13.58 -1.69 -4.53
N ILE A 124 -12.92 -0.53 -4.47
CA ILE A 124 -13.08 0.42 -3.36
C ILE A 124 -14.53 0.91 -3.30
N ALA A 125 -15.18 0.68 -2.16
CA ALA A 125 -16.54 1.14 -1.90
C ALA A 125 -16.59 2.47 -1.13
N ASP A 126 -15.55 2.78 -0.36
CA ASP A 126 -15.47 3.97 0.48
C ASP A 126 -15.28 5.27 -0.34
N PRO A 127 -16.24 6.21 -0.30
CA PRO A 127 -16.13 7.47 -1.02
C PRO A 127 -14.94 8.34 -0.59
N ALA A 128 -14.57 8.32 0.70
CA ALA A 128 -13.45 9.12 1.20
C ALA A 128 -12.11 8.63 0.61
N THR A 129 -11.92 7.32 0.52
CA THR A 129 -10.77 6.71 -0.13
C THR A 129 -10.71 7.03 -1.63
N LEU A 130 -11.86 6.99 -2.34
CA LEU A 130 -11.92 7.35 -3.75
C LEU A 130 -11.60 8.83 -3.99
N GLU A 131 -12.13 9.74 -3.17
CA GLU A 131 -11.84 11.16 -3.31
C GLU A 131 -10.39 11.49 -2.97
N HIS A 132 -9.82 10.82 -1.97
CA HIS A 132 -8.40 10.94 -1.66
C HIS A 132 -7.52 10.49 -2.83
N ALA A 133 -7.83 9.34 -3.45
CA ALA A 133 -7.14 8.86 -4.64
C ALA A 133 -7.27 9.82 -5.83
N SER A 134 -8.50 10.30 -6.11
CA SER A 134 -8.79 11.29 -7.15
C SER A 134 -7.97 12.57 -6.95
N THR A 135 -7.89 13.06 -5.70
CA THR A 135 -7.10 14.25 -5.35
C THR A 135 -5.60 14.03 -5.56
N LEU A 136 -5.06 12.87 -5.17
CA LEU A 136 -3.65 12.56 -5.36
C LEU A 136 -3.25 12.35 -6.82
N ILE A 137 -4.16 11.85 -7.65
CA ILE A 137 -3.97 11.71 -9.10
C ILE A 137 -3.94 13.09 -9.76
N GLY A 138 -4.75 14.01 -9.25
CA GLY A 138 -4.80 15.39 -9.69
C GLY A 138 -5.66 15.62 -10.93
N ASP A 139 -5.42 16.76 -11.57
CA ASP A 139 -6.29 17.31 -12.60
C ASP A 139 -5.56 17.33 -13.95
N THR A 140 -6.33 17.34 -15.03
CA THR A 140 -5.83 17.45 -16.40
C THR A 140 -6.57 18.56 -17.13
N GLU A 141 -5.84 19.32 -17.92
CA GLU A 141 -6.40 20.35 -18.80
C GLU A 141 -7.15 19.67 -19.96
N GLN A 142 -8.40 20.06 -20.16
CA GLN A 142 -9.23 19.64 -21.28
C GLN A 142 -9.72 20.85 -22.05
N ARG A 143 -9.70 20.81 -23.38
CA ARG A 143 -10.32 21.84 -24.21
C ARG A 143 -11.82 21.60 -24.28
N GLN A 144 -12.60 22.57 -23.82
CA GLN A 144 -14.05 22.52 -23.92
C GLN A 144 -14.51 23.46 -25.03
N ARG A 145 -15.18 22.88 -26.04
CA ARG A 145 -15.77 23.60 -27.15
C ARG A 145 -17.27 23.73 -26.95
N THR A 146 -17.77 24.96 -26.85
CA THR A 146 -19.19 25.27 -26.73
C THR A 146 -19.68 25.86 -28.04
N THR A 147 -20.72 25.28 -28.61
CA THR A 147 -21.38 25.81 -29.81
C THR A 147 -22.76 26.31 -29.44
N THR A 148 -23.02 27.59 -29.67
CA THR A 148 -24.31 28.24 -29.42
C THR A 148 -24.96 28.59 -30.74
N PHE A 149 -26.25 28.30 -30.86
CA PHE A 149 -27.08 28.70 -31.99
C PHE A 149 -27.99 29.83 -31.55
N ASP A 150 -28.01 30.93 -32.30
CA ASP A 150 -29.00 31.98 -32.09
C ASP A 150 -30.34 31.63 -32.75
N GLY A 151 -31.41 32.32 -32.36
CA GLY A 151 -32.76 32.11 -32.91
C GLY A 151 -32.92 32.45 -34.40
N ARG A 152 -31.86 32.92 -35.07
CA ARG A 152 -31.82 33.26 -36.51
C ARG A 152 -30.90 32.31 -37.29
N GLY A 153 -30.38 31.25 -36.67
CA GLY A 153 -29.53 30.24 -37.32
C GLY A 153 -28.03 30.58 -37.33
N GLY A 154 -27.59 31.65 -36.68
CA GLY A 154 -26.19 31.98 -36.50
C GLY A 154 -25.51 31.00 -35.53
N ARG A 155 -24.36 30.45 -35.92
CA ARG A 155 -23.57 29.52 -35.11
C ARG A 155 -22.33 30.22 -34.56
N SER A 156 -22.27 30.41 -33.25
CA SER A 156 -21.07 30.86 -32.54
C SER A 156 -20.39 29.67 -31.87
N THR A 157 -19.05 29.61 -31.94
CA THR A 157 -18.25 28.58 -31.28
C THR A 157 -17.23 29.28 -30.38
N SER A 158 -17.19 28.91 -29.10
CA SER A 158 -16.14 29.30 -28.17
C SER A 158 -15.37 28.06 -27.73
N GLU A 159 -14.04 28.14 -27.63
CA GLU A 159 -13.18 27.09 -27.10
C GLU A 159 -12.27 27.67 -26.02
N GLY A 160 -12.16 26.99 -24.88
CA GLY A 160 -11.28 27.39 -23.79
C GLY A 160 -10.83 26.20 -22.93
N PRO A 161 -9.74 26.38 -22.15
CA PRO A 161 -9.23 25.33 -21.27
C PRO A 161 -10.11 25.16 -20.03
N VAL A 162 -10.36 23.92 -19.64
CA VAL A 162 -11.08 23.54 -18.41
C VAL A 162 -10.29 22.45 -17.71
N TYR A 163 -9.95 22.66 -16.44
CA TYR A 163 -9.29 21.66 -15.62
C TYR A 163 -10.32 20.72 -15.01
N ARG A 164 -10.12 19.40 -15.16
CA ARG A 164 -10.98 18.38 -14.56
C ARG A 164 -10.13 17.30 -13.92
N ARG A 165 -10.66 16.63 -12.89
CA ARG A 165 -10.05 15.44 -12.29
C ARG A 165 -9.65 14.46 -13.39
N LEU A 166 -8.39 14.05 -13.42
CA LEU A 166 -7.89 13.07 -14.39
C LEU A 166 -8.56 11.69 -14.16
N ALA A 167 -8.79 11.33 -12.90
CA ALA A 167 -9.55 10.16 -12.52
C ALA A 167 -10.53 10.50 -11.38
N PRO A 168 -11.75 10.96 -11.72
CA PRO A 168 -12.77 11.23 -10.72
C PRO A 168 -13.19 9.94 -9.99
N SER A 169 -13.77 10.11 -8.80
CA SER A 169 -14.13 9.02 -7.88
C SER A 169 -15.02 7.93 -8.52
N ASP A 170 -15.93 8.29 -9.44
CA ASP A 170 -16.78 7.34 -10.16
C ASP A 170 -16.01 6.50 -11.21
N VAL A 171 -14.97 7.07 -11.83
CA VAL A 171 -14.05 6.36 -12.73
C VAL A 171 -13.19 5.39 -11.93
N LEU A 172 -12.65 5.83 -10.78
CA LEU A 172 -11.86 4.98 -9.89
C LEU A 172 -12.68 3.82 -9.32
N ARG A 173 -13.93 4.07 -8.92
CA ARG A 173 -14.85 3.04 -8.44
C ARG A 173 -15.12 1.93 -9.48
N ARG A 174 -15.10 2.28 -10.77
CA ARG A 174 -15.34 1.37 -11.90
C ARG A 174 -14.06 0.75 -12.47
N LEU A 175 -12.94 0.84 -11.76
CA LEU A 175 -11.70 0.16 -12.17
C LEU A 175 -11.98 -1.34 -12.39
N PRO A 176 -11.59 -1.91 -13.55
CA PRO A 176 -11.82 -3.33 -13.81
C PRO A 176 -11.17 -4.22 -12.74
N PRO A 177 -11.80 -5.34 -12.37
CA PRO A 177 -11.20 -6.31 -11.46
C PRO A 177 -9.79 -6.73 -11.90
N GLY A 178 -8.86 -6.78 -10.96
CA GLY A 178 -7.46 -7.11 -11.25
C GLY A 178 -6.65 -5.94 -11.82
N THR A 179 -7.14 -4.70 -11.67
CA THR A 179 -6.37 -3.49 -11.96
C THR A 179 -6.10 -2.69 -10.68
N ALA A 180 -5.07 -1.86 -10.72
CA ALA A 180 -4.73 -0.93 -9.66
C ALA A 180 -4.16 0.37 -10.23
N VAL A 181 -4.20 1.43 -9.44
CA VAL A 181 -3.54 2.70 -9.70
C VAL A 181 -2.44 2.90 -8.66
N ALA A 182 -1.22 3.16 -9.14
CA ALA A 182 -0.08 3.50 -8.30
C ALA A 182 0.18 5.01 -8.36
N ILE A 183 0.47 5.58 -7.19
CA ILE A 183 0.93 6.95 -7.01
C ILE A 183 2.22 6.89 -6.20
N SER A 184 3.28 7.53 -6.69
CA SER A 184 4.61 7.47 -6.07
C SER A 184 5.36 8.78 -6.23
N GLY A 185 5.43 9.55 -5.14
CA GLY A 185 6.19 10.80 -5.09
C GLY A 185 5.88 11.72 -6.27
N HIS A 186 6.88 12.05 -7.07
CA HIS A 186 6.81 12.97 -8.21
C HIS A 186 6.48 12.30 -9.55
N LEU A 187 6.29 10.98 -9.58
CA LEU A 187 6.02 10.27 -10.82
C LEU A 187 4.54 10.39 -11.22
N PRO A 188 4.23 10.45 -12.53
CA PRO A 188 2.85 10.40 -12.99
C PRO A 188 2.11 9.15 -12.46
N PRO A 189 0.80 9.26 -12.16
CA PRO A 189 0.02 8.12 -11.71
C PRO A 189 -0.05 7.05 -12.80
N VAL A 190 0.09 5.78 -12.41
CA VAL A 190 0.12 4.65 -13.36
C VAL A 190 -1.02 3.69 -13.05
N ARG A 191 -1.87 3.42 -14.04
CA ARG A 191 -2.82 2.30 -13.99
C ARG A 191 -2.18 1.04 -14.56
N PHE A 192 -2.23 -0.07 -13.83
CA PHE A 192 -1.63 -1.34 -14.23
C PHE A 192 -2.52 -2.55 -13.92
N ARG A 193 -2.20 -3.68 -14.53
CA ARG A 193 -2.86 -4.98 -14.26
C ARG A 193 -2.08 -5.75 -13.20
N LEU A 194 -2.80 -6.23 -12.20
CA LEU A 194 -2.27 -7.10 -11.17
C LEU A 194 -1.93 -8.47 -11.75
N ARG A 195 -0.96 -9.14 -11.15
CA ARG A 195 -0.55 -10.51 -11.50
C ARG A 195 -0.87 -11.42 -10.32
N PRO A 196 -2.06 -12.07 -10.30
CA PRO A 196 -2.40 -13.00 -9.23
C PRO A 196 -1.36 -14.12 -9.16
N TRP A 197 -0.89 -14.43 -7.95
CA TRP A 197 0.20 -15.38 -7.76
C TRP A 197 -0.14 -16.77 -8.33
N TRP A 198 -1.39 -17.22 -8.16
CA TRP A 198 -1.89 -18.50 -8.67
C TRP A 198 -1.96 -18.60 -10.20
N ARG A 199 -1.99 -17.46 -10.91
CA ARG A 199 -1.96 -17.40 -12.38
C ARG A 199 -0.54 -17.25 -12.95
N CYS A 200 0.44 -16.99 -12.11
CA CYS A 200 1.82 -16.79 -12.52
C CYS A 200 2.65 -18.01 -12.09
N CYS A 201 3.10 -18.83 -13.04
CA CYS A 201 3.87 -20.05 -12.75
C CYS A 201 5.04 -19.81 -11.79
N THR A 202 5.79 -18.71 -11.97
CA THR A 202 6.91 -18.34 -11.10
C THR A 202 6.48 -17.99 -9.68
N LEU A 203 5.38 -17.24 -9.51
CA LEU A 203 4.90 -16.87 -8.18
C LEU A 203 4.21 -18.04 -7.48
N ARG A 204 3.48 -18.86 -8.25
CA ARG A 204 2.91 -20.12 -7.77
C ARG A 204 4.00 -21.05 -7.25
N ALA A 205 5.05 -21.28 -8.02
CA ALA A 205 6.19 -22.10 -7.60
C ALA A 205 6.83 -21.58 -6.31
N ARG A 206 6.98 -20.26 -6.16
CA ARG A 206 7.46 -19.65 -4.91
C ARG A 206 6.49 -19.83 -3.74
N ALA A 207 5.19 -19.79 -3.97
CA ALA A 207 4.18 -19.93 -2.92
C ALA A 207 3.99 -21.40 -2.47
N THR A 208 4.17 -22.36 -3.38
CA THR A 208 4.03 -23.80 -3.09
C THR A 208 5.35 -24.47 -2.69
N GLY A 209 6.49 -23.78 -2.85
CA GLY A 209 7.81 -24.37 -2.66
C GLY A 209 8.27 -25.25 -3.83
N ASP A 210 7.55 -25.22 -4.96
CA ASP A 210 7.91 -25.98 -6.15
C ASP A 210 9.09 -25.32 -6.88
N ALA A 211 9.88 -26.12 -7.60
CA ALA A 211 10.92 -25.59 -8.48
C ALA A 211 10.30 -24.68 -9.56
N VAL A 212 10.83 -23.47 -9.73
CA VAL A 212 10.39 -22.55 -10.80
C VAL A 212 10.72 -23.21 -12.15
N PRO A 213 9.72 -23.46 -13.03
CA PRO A 213 10.01 -24.02 -14.34
C PRO A 213 10.91 -23.06 -15.12
N LYS A 214 12.05 -23.57 -15.61
CA LYS A 214 12.97 -22.82 -16.47
C LYS A 214 12.19 -22.40 -17.73
N ARG A 215 12.23 -21.10 -18.05
CA ARG A 215 11.70 -20.62 -19.34
C ARG A 215 12.61 -21.16 -20.44
N HIS A 216 12.04 -21.94 -21.36
CA HIS A 216 12.61 -22.19 -22.68
C HIS A 216 12.25 -21.05 -23.62
#